data_AF-A0A1X6YMQ0-F1
#
_entry.id   AF-A0A1X6YMQ0-F1
#
_cell.length_a   1.000
_cell.length_b   1.000
_cell.length_c   1.000
_cell.angle_alpha   90.00
_cell.angle_beta   90.00
_cell.angle_gamma   90.00
#
_symmetry.space_group_name_H-M   'P 1'
#
loop_
_entity.id
_entity.type
_entity.pdbx_description
1 polymer ?
#
loop_
_entity_poly.entity_id
_entity_poly.type
_entity_poly.pdbx_seq_one_letter_code
_entity_poly.pdbx_strand_id
1 'polypeptide(L)' 'MLIVVGVIIAFILVLILSNRRTRSCRWRADRRQDGEAGSCFNCMTCGAQVFTSTGKPPLDCVANTPKS' A
#
# COMPACT_ATOMS: atom_id res chain seq x y z
N MET A 1 19.97 -30.50 -10.50
CA MET A 1 18.99 -30.34 -9.40
C MET A 1 19.23 -29.06 -8.58
N LEU A 2 20.47 -28.65 -8.32
CA LEU A 2 20.75 -27.36 -7.66
C LEU A 2 20.34 -26.13 -8.49
N ILE A 3 20.51 -26.18 -9.81
CA ILE A 3 20.11 -25.10 -10.72
C ILE A 3 18.59 -24.88 -10.68
N VAL A 4 17.82 -25.96 -10.71
CA VAL A 4 16.35 -25.91 -10.65
C VAL A 4 15.89 -25.31 -9.32
N VAL A 5 16.50 -25.73 -8.20
CA VAL A 5 16.22 -25.16 -6.87
C VAL A 5 16.55 -23.67 -6.81
N GLY A 6 17.69 -23.25 -7.35
CA GLY A 6 18.07 -21.83 -7.42
C GLY A 6 17.08 -20.97 -8.21
N VAL A 7 16.57 -21.48 -9.33
CA VAL A 7 15.56 -20.78 -10.14
C VAL A 7 14.23 -20.66 -9.41
N ILE A 8 13.79 -21.72 -8.72
CA ILE A 8 12.55 -21.70 -7.94
C ILE A 8 12.66 -20.67 -6.80
N ILE A 9 13.78 -20.64 -6.08
CA ILE A 9 14.03 -19.65 -5.01
C ILE A 9 14.02 -18.24 -5.57
N ALA A 10 14.73 -17.98 -6.69
CA ALA A 10 14.72 -16.68 -7.33
C ALA A 10 13.31 -16.25 -7.76
N PHE A 11 12.50 -17.17 -8.29
CA PHE A 11 11.13 -16.90 -8.70
C PHE A 11 10.23 -16.55 -7.51
N ILE A 12 10.33 -17.31 -6.41
CA ILE A 12 9.59 -17.04 -5.17
C ILE A 12 10.00 -15.68 -4.58
N LEU A 13 11.30 -15.39 -4.53
CA LEU A 13 11.80 -14.10 -4.07
C LEU A 13 11.28 -12.95 -4.93
N VAL A 14 11.25 -13.12 -6.26
CA VAL A 14 10.65 -12.12 -7.16
C VAL A 14 9.16 -11.97 -6.89
N LEU A 15 8.39 -13.03 -6.65
CA LEU A 15 6.96 -12.92 -6.34
C LEU A 15 6.71 -12.22 -5.00
N ILE A 16 7.49 -12.53 -3.97
CA ILE A 16 7.36 -11.92 -2.64
C ILE A 16 7.86 -10.47 -2.64
N LEU A 17 9.01 -10.19 -3.26
CA LEU A 17 9.59 -8.84 -3.34
C LEU A 17 8.92 -7.95 -4.40
N SER A 18 8.30 -8.54 -5.43
CA SER A 18 7.40 -7.83 -6.35
C SER A 18 6.05 -7.53 -5.74
N ASN A 19 5.79 -7.93 -4.48
CA ASN A 19 4.70 -7.41 -3.69
C ASN A 19 4.94 -5.91 -3.41
N ARG A 20 4.73 -5.10 -4.46
CA ARG A 20 4.83 -3.63 -4.59
C ARG A 20 3.89 -2.86 -3.67
N ARG A 21 3.28 -3.52 -2.68
CA ARG A 21 2.20 -2.96 -1.89
C ARG A 21 2.61 -1.71 -1.14
N THR A 22 3.87 -1.51 -0.77
CA THR A 22 4.29 -0.33 0.01
C THR A 22 5.16 0.67 -0.76
N ARG A 23 5.99 0.24 -1.73
CA ARG A 23 6.99 1.13 -2.38
C ARG A 23 6.44 2.16 -3.37
N SER A 24 5.18 2.05 -3.78
CA SER A 24 4.61 2.93 -4.80
C SER A 24 3.29 3.59 -4.40
N CYS A 25 2.86 3.45 -3.13
CA CYS A 25 1.62 4.06 -2.72
C CYS A 25 1.75 5.58 -2.73
N ARG A 26 1.10 6.21 -3.71
CA ARG A 26 1.01 7.66 -3.86
C ARG A 26 -0.28 8.12 -3.22
N TRP A 27 -0.17 8.52 -1.97
CA TRP A 27 -1.27 9.12 -1.23
C TRP A 27 -1.55 10.53 -1.74
N ARG A 28 -2.81 10.78 -2.06
CA ARG A 28 -3.32 12.10 -2.42
C ARG A 28 -4.44 12.45 -1.45
N ALA A 29 -4.32 13.62 -0.83
CA ALA A 29 -5.40 14.17 -0.01
C ALA A 29 -6.56 14.57 -0.91
N ASP A 30 -7.76 14.10 -0.60
CA ASP A 30 -8.99 14.50 -1.28
C ASP A 30 -9.79 15.44 -0.38
N ARG A 31 -9.50 16.75 -0.52
CA ARG A 31 -10.14 17.81 0.26
C ARG A 31 -11.65 17.92 0.08
N ARG A 32 -12.23 17.23 -0.92
CA ARG A 32 -13.68 17.17 -1.10
C ARG A 32 -14.35 16.23 -0.11
N GLN A 33 -13.61 15.23 0.38
CA GLN A 33 -14.06 14.27 1.40
C GLN A 33 -13.47 14.58 2.78
N ASP A 34 -12.67 15.64 2.90
CA ASP A 34 -12.25 16.15 4.21
C ASP A 34 -13.51 16.65 4.94
N GLY A 35 -13.74 16.12 6.14
CA GLY A 35 -14.85 16.49 7.01
C GLY A 35 -14.37 16.72 8.44
N GLU A 36 -15.29 16.98 9.37
CA GLU A 36 -14.95 17.25 10.79
C GLU A 36 -14.16 16.10 11.46
N ALA A 37 -14.26 14.88 10.92
CA ALA A 37 -13.60 13.68 11.45
C ALA A 37 -12.13 13.50 11.00
N GLY A 38 -11.64 14.28 10.04
CA GLY A 38 -10.24 14.22 9.57
C GLY A 38 -10.07 14.36 8.07
N SER A 39 -8.82 14.22 7.62
CA SER A 39 -8.46 14.30 6.21
C SER A 39 -8.55 12.95 5.51
N CYS A 40 -9.19 12.92 4.35
CA CYS A 40 -9.31 11.73 3.52
C CYS A 40 -8.12 11.63 2.56
N PHE A 41 -7.46 10.47 2.55
CA PHE A 41 -6.37 10.16 1.64
C PHE A 41 -6.73 8.96 0.77
N ASN A 42 -6.55 9.12 -0.55
CA ASN A 42 -6.71 8.06 -1.52
C ASN A 42 -5.34 7.74 -2.16
N CYS A 43 -5.02 6.45 -2.26
CA CYS A 43 -3.85 5.98 -2.97
C CYS A 43 -4.12 5.88 -4.48
N MET A 44 -3.44 6.70 -5.29
CA MET A 44 -3.58 6.68 -6.75
C MET A 44 -3.04 5.39 -7.41
N THR A 45 -2.35 4.53 -6.66
CA THR A 45 -1.73 3.32 -7.18
C THR A 45 -2.56 2.07 -6.92
N CYS A 46 -3.18 1.95 -5.74
CA CYS A 46 -3.97 0.79 -5.36
C CYS A 46 -5.45 1.09 -5.13
N GLY A 47 -5.85 2.36 -5.15
CA GLY A 47 -7.24 2.81 -4.90
C GLY A 47 -7.67 2.72 -3.44
N ALA A 48 -6.77 2.36 -2.52
CA ALA A 48 -7.11 2.29 -1.10
C ALA A 48 -7.39 3.68 -0.54
N GLN A 49 -8.42 3.78 0.30
CA GLN A 49 -8.84 5.04 0.93
C GLN A 49 -8.77 4.92 2.46
N VAL A 50 -8.21 5.95 3.10
CA VAL A 50 -8.11 6.06 4.57
C VAL A 50 -8.50 7.46 5.03
N PHE A 51 -9.11 7.53 6.20
CA PHE A 51 -9.35 8.78 6.91
C PHE A 51 -8.33 8.90 8.03
N THR A 52 -7.59 10.00 8.06
CA THR A 52 -6.61 10.27 9.12
C THR A 52 -7.02 11.53 9.87
N SER A 53 -7.14 11.41 11.19
CA SER A 53 -7.43 12.56 12.07
C SER A 53 -6.22 13.49 12.23
N THR A 54 -5.03 13.02 11.88
CA THR A 54 -3.76 13.75 12.01
C THR A 54 -3.45 14.65 10.83
N GLY A 55 -4.24 14.60 9.75
CA GLY A 55 -4.02 15.40 8.54
C GLY A 55 -2.78 14.99 7.74
N LYS A 56 -2.18 13.84 8.06
CA LYS A 56 -0.98 13.31 7.39
C LYS A 56 -1.32 12.03 6.62
N PRO A 57 -0.69 11.79 5.46
CA PRO A 57 -0.85 10.54 4.73
C PRO A 57 -0.26 9.38 5.56
N PRO A 58 -0.84 8.17 5.48
CA PRO A 58 -0.27 7.01 6.14
C PRO A 58 1.07 6.64 5.52
N LEU A 59 2.01 6.20 6.36
CA LEU A 59 3.35 5.75 5.94
C LEU A 59 3.27 4.40 5.20
N ASP A 60 2.30 3.57 5.58
CA ASP A 60 2.08 2.24 5.02
C ASP A 60 0.86 2.20 4.12
N CYS A 61 0.85 1.24 3.20
CA CYS A 61 -0.27 1.08 2.30
C CYS A 61 -1.41 0.27 2.93
N VAL A 62 -2.57 0.91 3.06
CA VAL A 62 -3.71 0.34 3.80
C VAL A 62 -4.53 -0.68 3.00
N ALA A 63 -4.10 -1.05 1.79
CA ALA A 63 -4.81 -1.99 0.93
C ALA A 63 -4.97 -3.40 1.55
N ASN A 64 -4.15 -3.75 2.56
CA ASN A 64 -4.21 -5.05 3.24
C ASN A 64 -4.24 -4.94 4.76
N THR A 65 -4.37 -3.74 5.31
CA THR A 65 -4.66 -3.63 6.74
C THR A 65 -6.15 -3.89 6.94
N PRO A 66 -6.54 -4.89 7.75
CA PRO A 66 -7.92 -5.04 8.15
C PRO A 66 -8.35 -3.76 8.87
N LYS A 67 -9.45 -3.14 8.43
CA LYS A 67 -10.08 -2.04 9.15
C LYS A 67 -10.64 -2.64 10.45
N SER A 68 -10.03 -2.31 11.59
CA SER A 68 -10.55 -2.68 12.91
C SER A 68 -11.77 -1.83 13.25
#